data_AF-A0A929IC80-F1
#
_entry.id   AF-A0A929IC80-F1
#
_cell.length_a   1.000
_cell.length_b   1.000
_cell.length_c   1.000
_cell.angle_alpha   90.00
_cell.angle_beta   90.00
_cell.angle_gamma   90.00
#
_symmetry.space_group_name_H-M   'P 1'
#
loop_
_entity.id
_entity.type
_entity.pdbx_description
1 polymer ?
#
loop_
_entity_poly.entity_id
_entity_poly.type
_entity_poly.pdbx_seq_one_letter_code
_entity_poly.pdbx_strand_id
1 'polypeptide(L)' 'MKLRFTYPDGKHLNAEIVRKGDEQKRRVPREGETVFYSIGDGHDIEARVTTVQYHYKQREGSTHTKSEIIVLCDVV' A
#
# COMPACT_ATOMS: atom_id res chain seq x y z
N MET A 1 -4.17 1.46 -5.44
CA MET A 1 -3.08 1.65 -4.45
C MET A 1 -2.46 0.29 -4.22
N LYS A 2 -1.14 0.17 -4.31
CA LYS A 2 -0.40 -1.08 -4.13
C LYS A 2 0.43 -1.00 -2.86
N LEU A 3 0.58 -2.13 -2.16
CA LEU A 3 1.50 -2.25 -1.04
C LEU A 3 2.65 -3.14 -1.43
N ARG A 4 3.83 -2.77 -0.95
CA ARG A 4 4.98 -3.66 -0.92
C ARG A 4 5.42 -3.82 0.52
N PHE A 5 5.20 -5.02 1.04
CA PHE A 5 5.70 -5.42 2.34
C PHE A 5 7.13 -5.94 2.20
N THR A 6 8.00 -5.54 3.11
CA THR A 6 9.31 -6.13 3.30
C THR A 6 9.30 -6.85 4.64
N TYR A 7 9.56 -8.15 4.61
CA TYR A 7 9.67 -8.98 5.81
C TYR A 7 11.08 -8.87 6.40
N PRO A 8 11.27 -9.21 7.69
CA PRO A 8 12.59 -9.20 8.33
C PRO A 8 13.64 -10.09 7.65
N ASP A 9 13.21 -11.13 6.95
CA ASP A 9 14.08 -12.03 6.16
C ASP A 9 14.46 -11.47 4.77
N GLY A 10 14.06 -10.22 4.49
CA GLY A 10 14.30 -9.54 3.20
C GLY A 10 13.36 -9.97 2.09
N LYS A 11 12.40 -10.87 2.33
CA LYS A 11 11.39 -11.21 1.33
C LYS A 11 10.44 -10.04 1.11
N HIS A 12 9.91 -9.94 -0.10
CA HIS A 12 8.91 -8.95 -0.44
C HIS A 12 7.59 -9.60 -0.83
N LEU A 13 6.48 -9.00 -0.38
CA LEU A 13 5.14 -9.34 -0.84
C LEU A 13 4.50 -8.10 -1.46
N ASN A 14 4.11 -8.21 -2.74
CA ASN A 14 3.28 -7.21 -3.38
C ASN A 14 1.81 -7.61 -3.16
N ALA A 15 1.06 -6.75 -2.48
CA ALA A 15 -0.37 -6.96 -2.28
C ALA A 15 -1.15 -5.80 -2.91
N GLU A 16 -2.21 -6.14 -3.64
CA GLU A 16 -3.27 -5.18 -3.92
C GLU A 16 -4.15 -5.07 -2.68
N ILE A 17 -4.45 -3.83 -2.30
CA ILE A 17 -5.15 -3.57 -1.05
C ILE A 17 -6.61 -3.99 -1.17
N VAL A 18 -6.98 -5.02 -0.43
CA VAL A 18 -8.38 -5.34 -0.11
C VAL A 18 -8.64 -4.91 1.34
N ARG A 19 -8.78 -3.60 1.58
CA ARG A 19 -9.00 -3.04 2.94
C ARG A 19 -10.41 -3.36 3.41
N LYS A 20 -10.51 -4.00 4.59
CA LYS A 20 -11.77 -4.32 5.28
C LYS A 20 -12.27 -3.07 6.02
N GLY A 21 -13.48 -2.59 5.70
CA GLY A 21 -14.15 -1.47 6.38
C GLY A 21 -14.17 -0.15 5.58
N ASP A 22 -15.34 0.49 5.47
CA ASP A 22 -15.63 1.62 4.57
C ASP A 22 -14.95 2.96 4.91
N GLU A 23 -14.66 3.23 6.18
CA GLU A 23 -14.10 4.53 6.60
C GLU A 23 -12.59 4.66 6.35
N GLN A 24 -11.84 3.56 6.40
CA GLN A 24 -10.40 3.56 6.09
C GLN A 24 -10.08 3.50 4.58
N LYS A 25 -11.10 3.36 3.72
CA LYS A 25 -10.93 3.21 2.25
C LYS A 25 -10.40 4.47 1.56
N ARG A 26 -10.49 5.64 2.18
CA ARG A 26 -10.24 6.92 1.49
C ARG A 26 -8.89 7.56 1.79
N ARG A 27 -8.18 7.11 2.83
CA ARG A 27 -6.93 7.75 3.25
C ARG A 27 -5.70 6.94 2.85
N VAL A 28 -4.77 7.61 2.19
CA VAL A 28 -3.40 7.13 2.03
C VAL A 28 -2.75 7.15 3.43
N PRO A 29 -2.19 6.03 3.91
CA PRO A 29 -1.55 6.00 5.21
C PRO A 29 -0.28 6.86 5.14
N ARG A 30 0.12 7.45 6.28
CA ARG A 30 1.28 8.32 6.39
C ARG A 30 2.50 7.52 6.84
N GLU A 31 3.67 8.03 6.53
CA GLU A 31 4.93 7.47 7.04
C GLU A 31 4.93 7.44 8.57
N GLY A 32 5.41 6.32 9.12
CA GLY A 32 5.42 6.05 10.56
C GLY A 32 4.11 5.47 11.12
N GLU A 33 3.02 5.44 10.37
CA GLU A 33 1.77 4.82 10.83
C GLU A 33 1.87 3.29 10.81
N THR A 34 1.31 2.66 11.84
CA THR A 34 1.05 1.21 11.84
C THR A 34 -0.28 0.95 11.16
N VAL A 35 -0.28 -0.02 10.25
CA VAL A 35 -1.41 -0.38 9.39
C VAL A 35 -1.57 -1.89 9.42
N PHE A 36 -2.82 -2.34 9.56
CA PHE A 36 -3.18 -3.75 9.55
C PHE A 36 -3.77 -4.12 8.18
N TYR A 37 -3.22 -5.15 7.55
CA TYR A 37 -3.66 -5.58 6.23
C TYR A 37 -4.02 -7.06 6.22
N SER A 38 -5.25 -7.35 5.84
CA SER A 38 -5.68 -8.72 5.59
C SER A 38 -5.15 -9.16 4.22
N ILE A 39 -4.21 -10.09 4.22
CA ILE A 39 -3.88 -10.87 3.02
C ILE A 39 -4.91 -11.99 2.91
N GLY A 40 -5.40 -12.26 1.70
CA GLY A 40 -6.63 -13.02 1.41
C GLY A 40 -6.82 -14.41 2.07
N ASP A 41 -5.80 -14.92 2.77
CA ASP A 41 -5.84 -16.13 3.59
C ASP A 41 -6.33 -15.88 5.03
N GLY A 42 -6.98 -14.75 5.30
CA GLY A 42 -7.51 -14.40 6.62
C GLY A 42 -6.44 -14.05 7.66
N HIS A 43 -5.19 -13.83 7.22
CA HIS A 43 -4.10 -13.39 8.07
C HIS A 43 -3.97 -11.87 7.99
N ASP A 44 -4.02 -11.23 9.15
CA ASP A 44 -3.77 -9.80 9.27
C ASP A 44 -2.28 -9.57 9.51
N ILE A 45 -1.64 -8.81 8.61
CA ILE A 45 -0.25 -8.37 8.74
C ILE A 45 -0.26 -7.01 9.41
N GLU A 46 0.40 -6.92 10.56
CA GLU A 46 0.81 -5.64 11.14
C GLU A 46 2.06 -5.15 10.42
N ALA A 47 1.96 -3.97 9.82
CA ALA A 47 3.09 -3.37 9.12
C ALA A 47 3.22 -1.88 9.45
N ARG A 48 4.46 -1.40 9.53
CA ARG A 48 4.77 0.02 9.70
C ARG A 48 5.05 0.64 8.34
N VAL A 49 4.37 1.73 8.01
CA VAL A 49 4.64 2.47 6.78
C VAL A 49 6.01 3.13 6.87
N THR A 50 6.90 2.77 5.96
CA THR A 50 8.23 3.36 5.85
C THR A 50 8.25 4.49 4.83
N THR A 51 7.58 4.31 3.69
CA THR A 51 7.59 5.30 2.62
C THR A 51 6.30 5.27 1.81
N VAL A 52 5.84 6.46 1.38
CA VAL A 52 4.68 6.60 0.48
C VAL A 52 5.14 7.20 -0.85
N GLN A 53 5.04 6.43 -1.93
CA GLN A 53 5.46 6.84 -3.27
C GLN A 53 4.24 7.13 -4.16
N TYR A 54 4.25 8.31 -4.78
CA TYR A 54 3.23 8.75 -5.73
C TYR A 54 3.79 8.67 -7.16
N HIS A 55 3.20 7.81 -7.98
CA HIS A 55 3.56 7.63 -9.38
C HIS A 55 2.47 8.20 -10.28
N TYR A 56 2.78 9.29 -10.96
CA TYR A 56 1.88 9.89 -11.95
C TYR A 56 2.24 9.33 -13.33
N LYS A 57 1.30 8.63 -13.96
CA LYS A 57 1.38 8.19 -15.35
C LYS A 57 0.39 9.01 -16.17
N GLN A 58 0.92 9.98 -16.91
CA GLN A 58 0.16 10.65 -17.95
C GLN A 58 0.29 9.82 -19.24
N ARG A 59 -0.84 9.45 -19.84
CA ARG A 59 -0.82 8.79 -21.15
C ARG A 59 -0.67 9.88 -22.19
N GLU A 60 0.28 9.73 -23.11
CA GLU A 60 0.48 10.69 -24.20
C GLU A 60 -0.84 10.87 -24.98
N GLY A 61 -1.25 12.13 -25.20
CA GLY A 61 -2.54 12.46 -25.84
C GLY A 61 -3.77 12.40 -24.93
N SER A 62 -3.63 12.14 -23.63
CA SER A 62 -4.74 12.18 -22.66
C SER A 62 -4.59 13.34 -21.68
N THR A 63 -5.70 14.04 -21.42
CA THR A 63 -5.83 15.00 -20.31
C THR A 63 -5.97 14.30 -18.95
N HIS A 64 -6.16 12.97 -18.94
CA HIS A 64 -6.33 12.20 -17.71
C HIS A 64 -4.98 11.70 -17.21
N THR A 65 -4.63 12.12 -15.98
CA THR A 65 -3.49 11.59 -15.24
C THR A 65 -3.94 10.40 -14.41
N LYS A 66 -3.33 9.21 -14.62
CA LYS A 66 -3.50 8.09 -13.70
C LYS A 66 -2.45 8.22 -12.60
N SER A 67 -2.89 8.31 -11.35
CA SER A 67 -2.01 8.24 -10.19
C SER A 67 -2.00 6.82 -9.62
N GLU A 68 -0.84 6.19 -9.56
CA GLU A 68 -0.58 4.98 -8.80
C GLU A 68 0.10 5.39 -7.48
N ILE A 69 -0.37 4.84 -6.35
CA ILE A 69 0.23 5.08 -5.04
C ILE A 69 0.79 3.74 -4.57
N ILE A 70 2.09 3.72 -4.28
CA ILE A 70 2.80 2.57 -3.73
C ILE A 70 3.17 2.92 -2.29
N VAL A 71 2.71 2.12 -1.34
CA VAL A 71 3.09 2.27 0.06
C VAL A 71 4.06 1.14 0.39
N LEU A 72 5.25 1.52 0.83
CA LEU A 72 6.27 0.59 1.34
C LEU A 72 6.04 0.43 2.83
N CYS A 73 6.01 -0.82 3.28
CA CYS A 73 5.83 -1.15 4.68
C CYS A 73 6.84 -2.21 5.13
N ASP A 74 7.30 -2.10 6.37
CA ASP A 74 8.05 -3.16 7.04
C ASP A 74 7.09 -3.94 7.94
N VAL A 75 7.12 -5.27 7.84
CA VAL A 75 6.34 -6.14 8.72
C VAL A 75 6.99 -6.15 10.11
N VAL A 76 6.18 -5.96 11.15
CA VAL A 76 6.63 -5.93 12.56
C VAL A 76 6.72 -7.35 13.12
#